data_AF-A0A8S2NQZ5-F1
#
_entry.id   AF-A0A8S2NQZ5-F1
#
_cell.length_a   1.000
_cell.length_b   1.000
_cell.length_c   1.000
_cell.angle_alpha   90.00
_cell.angle_beta   90.00
_cell.angle_gamma   90.00
#
_symmetry.space_group_name_H-M   'P 1'
#
loop_
_entity.id
_entity.type
_entity.pdbx_description
1 polymer ?
#
loop_
_entity_poly.entity_id
_entity_poly.type
_entity_poly.pdbx_seq_one_letter_code
_entity_poly.pdbx_strand_id
1 'polypeptide(L)'
;SRAGKHTSKPVNRADEVIKLAGKLHNVASELQRAPLRPPEIALHLSDTYHLPIKEPIVKPYPSEIFVGPTSIPFDLQTLLEHLMHGLSPMNKEGPMSGKCIHETDQMKDFLTRNFGFHNIVGKCIVQGVQSFNLEALPSTMDPNTIIYFPCEGSSAFTMTVSEIQRWQNSFTVYADRDIPGMKKSFLQRALEGKSMNGREAFRMKFVVRISDCPVMMKFDAKILPRSLNDDWPNFIKLISMTGVDFAGRVHDVDDILAYITNWRNVFELDQVTGKIAVFDGRNFHPVKNHPPVLLNENLLLDHLKRMTRLRLRVCDREKVQIVVETGIGLGIFSGKHIRIDSQVRRLTAHALRCVITEEGATYTHIRAIVFALPIFSKTIGDIQIPDVYHDFVNEFHKSKYCGRIPVLIVDHDMHELAVAIACRGFRVSELNPADSHGVFGEYWQNYGPAVEEKLALTTLGLLVQHHLINRSVLDDSRYHII
;
A
#
# COMPACT_ATOMS: atom_id res chain seq x y z
N SER A 1 -86.21 11.27 12.74
CA SER A 1 -86.26 9.82 13.03
C SER A 1 -84.83 9.30 13.27
N ARG A 2 -84.58 8.76 14.48
CA ARG A 2 -83.44 7.91 14.95
C ARG A 2 -82.01 8.26 14.48
N ALA A 3 -81.14 8.84 15.32
CA ALA A 3 -80.38 8.28 16.46
C ALA A 3 -79.01 7.68 16.08
N GLY A 4 -77.94 8.20 16.69
CA GLY A 4 -76.59 7.64 16.71
C GLY A 4 -75.60 8.56 17.45
N LYS A 5 -75.38 8.30 18.76
CA LYS A 5 -74.36 8.96 19.60
C LYS A 5 -73.02 8.23 19.45
N HIS A 6 -71.92 8.97 19.28
CA HIS A 6 -70.61 8.56 19.77
C HIS A 6 -69.83 9.78 20.27
N THR A 7 -69.46 9.72 21.54
CA THR A 7 -68.60 10.64 22.27
C THR A 7 -67.14 10.21 22.12
N SER A 8 -66.23 11.14 21.83
CA SER A 8 -64.79 10.99 22.10
C SER A 8 -64.29 12.19 22.92
N LYS A 9 -63.60 11.89 24.04
CA LYS A 9 -62.93 12.87 24.92
C LYS A 9 -61.50 13.14 24.40
N PRO A 10 -60.95 14.35 24.59
CA PRO A 10 -59.56 14.64 24.27
C PRO A 10 -58.61 14.14 25.38
N VAL A 11 -57.51 13.49 25.01
CA VAL A 11 -56.41 13.10 25.91
C VAL A 11 -55.38 14.23 25.97
N ASN A 12 -54.98 14.60 27.19
CA ASN A 12 -54.16 15.76 27.52
C ASN A 12 -52.66 15.44 27.33
N ARG A 13 -52.01 16.09 26.35
CA ARG A 13 -50.60 15.86 25.94
C ARG A 13 -49.54 16.31 26.97
N ALA A 14 -49.92 16.92 28.09
CA ALA A 14 -48.98 17.45 29.08
C ALA A 14 -48.41 16.38 30.04
N ASP A 15 -49.17 15.33 30.35
CA ASP A 15 -48.76 14.31 31.34
C ASP A 15 -47.76 13.28 30.78
N GLU A 16 -47.74 13.07 29.46
CA GLU A 16 -46.79 12.15 28.82
C GLU A 16 -45.37 12.76 28.70
N VAL A 17 -45.27 14.08 28.54
CA VAL A 17 -43.98 14.79 28.43
C VAL A 17 -43.25 14.80 29.77
N ILE A 18 -43.96 14.97 30.89
CA ILE A 18 -43.38 14.96 32.24
C ILE A 18 -42.93 13.54 32.64
N LYS A 19 -43.64 12.49 32.21
CA LYS A 19 -43.23 11.09 32.41
C LYS A 19 -41.98 10.70 31.61
N LEU A 20 -41.77 11.29 30.42
CA LEU A 20 -40.57 11.03 29.61
C LEU A 20 -39.33 11.72 30.18
N ALA A 21 -39.45 12.95 30.68
CA ALA A 21 -38.34 13.71 31.26
C ALA A 21 -37.81 13.06 32.56
N GLY A 22 -38.70 12.53 33.41
CA GLY A 22 -38.30 11.82 34.64
C GLY A 22 -37.58 10.49 34.38
N LYS A 23 -37.87 9.80 33.27
CA LYS A 23 -37.17 8.55 32.90
C LYS A 23 -35.78 8.81 32.34
N LEU A 24 -35.57 9.91 31.62
CA LEU A 24 -34.26 10.27 31.07
C LEU A 24 -33.26 10.72 32.15
N HIS A 25 -33.73 11.36 33.23
CA HIS A 25 -32.86 11.77 34.34
C HIS A 25 -32.33 10.59 35.16
N ASN A 26 -33.14 9.53 35.35
CA ASN A 26 -32.70 8.33 36.08
C ASN A 26 -31.67 7.51 35.30
N VAL A 27 -31.82 7.38 33.97
CA VAL A 27 -30.86 6.66 33.09
C VAL A 27 -29.50 7.35 33.05
N ALA A 28 -29.46 8.69 33.10
CA ALA A 28 -28.21 9.45 33.13
C ALA A 28 -27.41 9.26 34.44
N SER A 29 -28.08 9.00 35.57
CA SER A 29 -27.42 8.81 36.86
C SER A 29 -26.87 7.38 37.08
N GLU A 30 -27.46 6.37 36.44
CA GLU A 30 -26.95 4.99 36.48
C GLU A 30 -25.72 4.79 35.56
N LEU A 31 -25.62 5.53 34.44
CA LEU A 31 -24.48 5.46 33.52
C LEU A 31 -23.18 6.07 34.07
N GLN A 32 -23.24 6.90 35.12
CA GLN A 32 -22.05 7.49 35.75
C GLN A 32 -21.37 6.60 36.82
N ARG A 33 -21.95 5.43 37.15
CA ARG A 33 -21.44 4.56 38.24
C ARG A 33 -20.91 3.20 37.80
N ALA A 34 -20.86 2.90 36.50
CA ALA A 34 -20.34 1.62 36.00
C ALA A 34 -18.88 1.74 35.51
N PRO A 35 -17.95 0.85 35.92
CA PRO A 35 -16.60 0.82 35.39
C PRO A 35 -16.63 0.35 33.91
N LEU A 36 -15.96 1.09 33.04
CA LEU A 36 -15.86 0.83 31.60
C LEU A 36 -15.21 -0.54 31.32
N ARG A 37 -16.03 -1.53 30.96
CA ARG A 37 -15.60 -2.68 30.15
C ARG A 37 -16.04 -2.46 28.71
N PRO A 38 -15.23 -2.81 27.70
CA PRO A 38 -15.66 -2.78 26.30
C PRO A 38 -16.75 -3.85 26.07
N PRO A 39 -17.84 -3.54 25.34
CA PRO A 39 -18.88 -4.52 25.09
C PRO A 39 -18.46 -5.49 23.98
N GLU A 40 -18.34 -6.77 24.36
CA GLU A 40 -18.58 -7.91 23.49
C GLU A 40 -20.06 -7.88 23.05
N ILE A 41 -20.33 -7.68 21.76
CA ILE A 41 -21.56 -8.19 21.14
C ILE A 41 -21.17 -8.89 19.85
N ALA A 42 -21.13 -10.22 19.97
CA ALA A 42 -21.05 -11.17 18.88
C ALA A 42 -22.48 -11.63 18.50
N LEU A 43 -22.68 -11.76 17.18
CA LEU A 43 -23.56 -12.72 16.47
C LEU A 43 -25.08 -12.79 16.77
N HIS A 44 -25.91 -12.48 15.77
CA HIS A 44 -26.45 -13.46 14.80
C HIS A 44 -27.56 -12.85 13.95
N LEU A 45 -27.48 -13.01 12.63
CA LEU A 45 -28.53 -13.55 11.75
C LEU A 45 -28.17 -13.29 10.27
N SER A 46 -27.59 -14.29 9.62
CA SER A 46 -28.11 -14.77 8.33
C SER A 46 -27.53 -16.16 8.04
N ASP A 47 -28.04 -17.16 8.77
CA ASP A 47 -28.02 -18.54 8.28
C ASP A 47 -29.04 -18.63 7.14
N THR A 48 -28.52 -18.79 5.92
CA THR A 48 -29.31 -19.32 4.80
C THR A 48 -28.42 -20.25 3.98
N TYR A 49 -28.60 -21.55 4.25
CA TYR A 49 -28.38 -22.69 3.37
C TYR A 49 -27.13 -22.70 2.48
N HIS A 50 -26.10 -23.42 2.96
CA HIS A 50 -25.04 -23.97 2.13
C HIS A 50 -25.57 -25.04 1.17
N LEU A 51 -25.75 -24.66 -0.09
CA LEU A 51 -25.55 -25.60 -1.20
C LEU A 51 -24.09 -25.46 -1.64
N PRO A 52 -23.39 -26.57 -2.00
CA PRO A 52 -22.05 -26.47 -2.55
C PRO A 52 -22.16 -25.83 -3.93
N ILE A 53 -22.03 -24.51 -3.98
CA ILE A 53 -21.76 -23.83 -5.24
C ILE A 53 -20.39 -24.36 -5.65
N LYS A 54 -20.36 -25.22 -6.67
CA LYS A 54 -19.14 -25.42 -7.45
C LYS A 54 -18.69 -24.03 -7.84
N GLU A 55 -17.62 -23.56 -7.20
CA GLU A 55 -16.98 -22.32 -7.58
C GLU A 55 -16.79 -22.37 -9.09
N PRO A 56 -17.34 -21.39 -9.84
CA PRO A 56 -16.94 -21.27 -11.22
C PRO A 56 -15.43 -21.05 -11.18
N ILE A 57 -14.69 -22.03 -11.70
CA ILE A 57 -13.29 -21.84 -12.07
C ILE A 57 -13.32 -20.69 -13.07
N VAL A 58 -13.12 -19.46 -12.57
CA VAL A 58 -12.87 -18.32 -13.43
C VAL A 58 -11.56 -18.67 -14.11
N LYS A 59 -11.64 -19.10 -15.38
CA LYS A 59 -10.46 -19.29 -16.19
C LYS A 59 -9.65 -17.98 -16.11
N PRO A 60 -8.36 -18.01 -15.77
CA PRO A 60 -7.54 -16.81 -15.79
C PRO A 60 -7.69 -16.17 -17.17
N TYR A 61 -7.95 -14.86 -17.20
CA TYR A 61 -7.99 -14.11 -18.44
C TYR A 61 -6.64 -14.28 -19.15
N PRO A 62 -6.59 -14.66 -20.43
CA PRO A 62 -5.35 -14.69 -21.20
C PRO A 62 -5.03 -13.23 -21.52
N SER A 63 -4.40 -12.54 -20.59
CA SER A 63 -4.23 -11.09 -20.65
C SER A 63 -2.79 -10.74 -20.31
N GLU A 64 -1.89 -11.35 -21.06
CA GLU A 64 -0.48 -10.99 -21.09
C GLU A 64 -0.26 -10.11 -22.31
N ILE A 65 0.32 -8.94 -22.12
CA ILE A 65 0.73 -8.09 -23.24
C ILE A 65 2.20 -7.76 -23.11
N PHE A 66 2.95 -8.21 -24.11
CA PHE A 66 4.28 -7.72 -24.39
C PHE A 66 4.19 -6.54 -25.36
N VAL A 67 4.80 -5.42 -25.00
CA VAL A 67 4.95 -4.26 -25.88
C VAL A 67 6.39 -3.77 -25.82
N GLY A 68 7.05 -3.63 -26.97
CA GLY A 68 8.46 -3.27 -26.99
C GLY A 68 9.12 -3.53 -28.35
N PRO A 69 10.46 -3.56 -28.39
CA PRO A 69 11.20 -3.81 -29.62
C PRO A 69 10.93 -5.22 -30.17
N THR A 70 11.05 -5.36 -31.49
CA THR A 70 10.82 -6.64 -32.20
C THR A 70 11.86 -7.71 -31.90
N SER A 71 13.01 -7.34 -31.35
CA SER A 71 14.07 -8.25 -30.92
C SER A 71 14.62 -7.82 -29.57
N ILE A 72 14.70 -8.77 -28.65
CA ILE A 72 15.31 -8.61 -27.33
C ILE A 72 16.36 -9.71 -27.12
N PRO A 73 17.33 -9.53 -26.20
CA PRO A 73 18.30 -10.56 -25.88
C PRO A 73 17.63 -11.89 -25.46
N PHE A 74 18.23 -13.03 -25.85
CA PHE A 74 17.66 -14.36 -25.66
C PHE A 74 17.38 -14.72 -24.20
N ASP A 75 18.26 -14.33 -23.28
CA ASP A 75 18.08 -14.53 -21.84
C ASP A 75 16.86 -13.76 -21.30
N LEU A 76 16.64 -12.54 -21.78
CA LEU A 76 15.47 -11.74 -21.44
C LEU A 76 14.19 -12.33 -22.05
N GLN A 77 14.25 -12.77 -23.31
CA GLN A 77 13.12 -13.45 -23.94
C GLN A 77 12.70 -14.70 -23.15
N THR A 78 13.67 -15.55 -22.82
CA THR A 78 13.45 -16.77 -22.03
C THR A 78 12.89 -16.48 -20.64
N LEU A 79 13.29 -15.35 -20.03
CA LEU A 79 12.70 -14.87 -18.79
C LEU A 79 11.24 -14.48 -18.99
N LEU A 80 10.94 -13.58 -19.94
CA LEU A 80 9.58 -13.07 -20.14
C LEU A 80 8.59 -14.17 -20.53
N GLU A 81 8.99 -15.12 -21.39
CA GLU A 81 8.19 -16.31 -21.72
C GLU A 81 7.89 -17.16 -20.48
N HIS A 82 8.87 -17.31 -19.57
CA HIS A 82 8.66 -18.01 -18.31
C HIS A 82 7.72 -17.25 -17.37
N LEU A 83 7.83 -15.92 -17.28
CA LEU A 83 6.91 -15.12 -16.45
C LEU A 83 5.48 -15.18 -16.97
N MET A 84 5.30 -15.26 -18.29
CA MET A 84 4.00 -15.35 -18.96
C MET A 84 3.36 -16.74 -18.78
N HIS A 85 4.12 -17.82 -18.99
CA HIS A 85 3.52 -19.15 -19.13
C HIS A 85 3.92 -20.14 -18.04
N GLY A 86 4.91 -19.79 -17.21
CA GLY A 86 5.50 -20.68 -16.21
C GLY A 86 5.02 -20.44 -14.78
N LEU A 87 4.28 -19.36 -14.52
CA LEU A 87 3.84 -18.98 -13.17
C LEU A 87 2.34 -19.21 -13.00
N SER A 88 1.94 -19.49 -11.75
CA SER A 88 0.52 -19.61 -11.44
C SER A 88 -0.14 -18.22 -11.39
N PRO A 89 -1.41 -18.08 -11.78
CA PRO A 89 -2.16 -16.84 -11.54
C PRO A 89 -2.25 -16.53 -10.04
N MET A 90 -2.33 -15.23 -9.71
CA MET A 90 -2.51 -14.80 -8.32
C MET A 90 -3.88 -15.27 -7.77
N ASN A 91 -3.89 -15.84 -6.56
CA ASN A 91 -5.14 -16.08 -5.84
C ASN A 91 -5.65 -14.79 -5.20
N LYS A 92 -6.63 -14.14 -5.83
CA LYS A 92 -7.21 -12.86 -5.39
C LYS A 92 -8.18 -13.00 -4.20
N GLU A 93 -8.68 -14.20 -3.96
CA GLU A 93 -9.59 -14.53 -2.86
C GLU A 93 -8.83 -15.23 -1.71
N GLY A 94 -7.49 -15.18 -1.73
CA GLY A 94 -6.64 -15.81 -0.72
C GLY A 94 -6.67 -15.11 0.65
N PRO A 95 -5.97 -15.66 1.67
CA PRO A 95 -5.98 -15.16 3.05
C PRO A 95 -5.66 -13.66 3.18
N MET A 96 -4.75 -13.16 2.35
CA MET A 96 -4.36 -11.75 2.36
C MET A 96 -5.36 -10.81 1.66
N SER A 97 -6.49 -11.30 1.12
CA SER A 97 -7.56 -10.45 0.57
C SER A 97 -8.33 -9.72 1.67
N GLY A 98 -8.31 -10.26 2.89
CA GLY A 98 -9.04 -9.75 4.06
C GLY A 98 -8.12 -9.16 5.14
N LYS A 99 -8.54 -9.28 6.40
CA LYS A 99 -7.88 -8.63 7.54
C LYS A 99 -6.48 -9.17 7.88
N CYS A 100 -5.90 -10.10 7.13
CA CYS A 100 -4.53 -10.60 7.32
C CYS A 100 -4.19 -10.94 8.80
N ILE A 101 -5.15 -11.46 9.58
CA ILE A 101 -5.01 -11.62 11.04
C ILE A 101 -3.92 -12.62 11.33
N HIS A 102 -4.02 -13.79 10.69
CA HIS A 102 -3.06 -14.88 10.85
C HIS A 102 -1.63 -14.44 10.49
N GLU A 103 -1.46 -13.71 9.40
CA GLU A 103 -0.16 -13.29 8.91
C GLU A 103 0.44 -12.17 9.78
N THR A 104 -0.40 -11.30 10.33
CA THR A 104 0.03 -10.30 11.32
C THR A 104 0.50 -10.97 12.60
N ASP A 105 -0.25 -11.96 13.11
CA ASP A 105 0.12 -12.71 14.31
C ASP A 105 1.38 -13.55 14.09
N GLN A 106 1.52 -14.18 12.91
CA GLN A 106 2.75 -14.88 12.52
C GLN A 106 3.96 -13.94 12.48
N MET A 107 3.81 -12.72 11.95
CA MET A 107 4.88 -11.73 11.96
C MET A 107 5.23 -11.29 13.38
N LYS A 108 4.24 -11.09 14.25
CA LYS A 108 4.49 -10.78 15.68
C LYS A 108 5.21 -11.91 16.38
N ASP A 109 4.80 -13.16 16.16
CA ASP A 109 5.45 -14.34 16.74
C ASP A 109 6.89 -14.48 16.25
N PHE A 110 7.11 -14.25 14.95
CA PHE A 110 8.45 -14.20 14.37
C PHE A 110 9.32 -13.16 15.05
N LEU A 111 8.84 -11.93 15.17
CA LEU A 111 9.60 -10.84 15.79
C LEU A 111 9.81 -11.08 17.30
N THR A 112 8.82 -11.67 17.98
CA THR A 112 8.87 -11.95 19.41
C THR A 112 9.92 -13.01 19.71
N ARG A 113 9.87 -14.15 19.00
CA ARG A 113 10.78 -15.27 19.26
C ARG A 113 12.23 -14.98 18.87
N ASN A 114 12.45 -14.25 17.77
CA ASN A 114 13.80 -14.01 17.26
C ASN A 114 14.45 -12.72 17.79
N PHE A 115 13.65 -11.71 18.17
CA PHE A 115 14.16 -10.38 18.51
C PHE A 115 13.57 -9.80 19.81
N GLY A 116 12.71 -10.53 20.53
CA GLY A 116 12.08 -10.06 21.78
C GLY A 116 11.14 -8.87 21.57
N PHE A 117 10.36 -8.91 20.48
CA PHE A 117 9.35 -7.89 20.18
C PHE A 117 8.32 -7.71 21.30
N HIS A 118 8.05 -6.46 21.65
CA HIS A 118 6.92 -6.07 22.49
C HIS A 118 6.42 -4.66 22.16
N ASN A 119 5.12 -4.45 22.30
CA ASN A 119 4.51 -3.13 22.14
C ASN A 119 4.74 -2.25 23.37
N ILE A 120 4.97 -0.97 23.13
CA ILE A 120 5.16 0.06 24.17
C ILE A 120 3.77 0.64 24.49
N VAL A 121 3.29 0.36 25.71
CA VAL A 121 1.97 0.80 26.17
C VAL A 121 1.84 2.32 26.10
N GLY A 122 0.75 2.81 25.49
CA GLY A 122 0.41 4.23 25.42
C GLY A 122 1.27 5.06 24.45
N LYS A 123 2.22 4.45 23.75
CA LYS A 123 3.06 5.12 22.75
C LYS A 123 2.66 4.67 21.35
N CYS A 124 2.50 5.62 20.45
CA CYS A 124 2.22 5.35 19.05
C CYS A 124 3.34 5.87 18.16
N ILE A 125 3.63 5.18 17.05
CA ILE A 125 4.53 5.70 16.00
C ILE A 125 3.79 6.80 15.24
N VAL A 126 2.52 6.52 14.95
CA VAL A 126 1.56 7.38 14.28
C VAL A 126 0.17 7.18 14.89
N GLN A 127 -0.78 8.08 14.65
CA GLN A 127 -2.12 7.95 15.22
C GLN A 127 -2.78 6.62 14.81
N GLY A 128 -3.00 5.74 15.80
CA GLY A 128 -3.64 4.44 15.60
C GLY A 128 -2.70 3.23 15.46
N VAL A 129 -1.36 3.41 15.55
CA VAL A 129 -0.41 2.28 15.54
C VAL A 129 0.52 2.32 16.74
N GLN A 130 0.59 1.21 17.46
CA GLN A 130 1.45 1.06 18.64
C GLN A 130 2.93 1.10 18.27
N SER A 131 3.69 1.93 18.98
CA SER A 131 5.15 1.84 18.98
C SER A 131 5.58 0.53 19.63
N PHE A 132 6.71 0.01 19.19
CA PHE A 132 7.26 -1.24 19.70
C PHE A 132 8.75 -1.12 19.97
N ASN A 133 9.30 -2.12 20.63
CA ASN A 133 10.73 -2.29 20.83
C ASN A 133 11.12 -3.75 20.57
N LEU A 134 12.40 -3.97 20.29
CA LEU A 134 13.03 -5.29 20.19
C LEU A 134 14.09 -5.38 21.29
N GLU A 135 14.12 -6.48 22.04
CA GLU A 135 15.15 -6.73 23.06
C GLU A 135 16.53 -7.01 22.43
N ALA A 136 16.55 -7.67 21.27
CA ALA A 136 17.76 -7.96 20.51
C ALA A 136 17.63 -7.41 19.09
N LEU A 137 18.44 -6.40 18.77
CA LEU A 137 18.55 -5.90 17.39
C LEU A 137 19.50 -6.79 16.59
N PRO A 138 19.29 -6.97 15.27
CA PRO A 138 20.22 -7.73 14.44
C PRO A 138 21.68 -7.27 14.57
N SER A 139 21.90 -5.96 14.74
CA SER A 139 23.23 -5.36 14.96
C SER A 139 23.97 -5.81 16.23
N THR A 140 23.27 -6.41 17.21
CA THR A 140 23.84 -6.83 18.50
C THR A 140 23.86 -8.36 18.68
N MET A 141 23.37 -9.12 17.70
CA MET A 141 23.30 -10.58 17.74
C MET A 141 24.55 -11.21 17.10
N ASP A 142 24.85 -12.48 17.43
CA ASP A 142 25.91 -13.24 16.76
C ASP A 142 25.57 -13.37 15.26
N PRO A 143 26.44 -12.90 14.35
CA PRO A 143 26.23 -12.95 12.90
C PRO A 143 25.94 -14.36 12.34
N ASN A 144 26.42 -15.42 13.01
CA ASN A 144 26.22 -16.81 12.58
C ASN A 144 24.89 -17.41 13.05
N THR A 145 24.12 -16.69 13.88
CA THR A 145 22.80 -17.15 14.33
C THR A 145 21.88 -17.34 13.12
N ILE A 146 21.26 -18.52 13.04
CA ILE A 146 20.29 -18.85 12.01
C ILE A 146 18.88 -18.51 12.51
N ILE A 147 18.12 -17.82 11.67
CA ILE A 147 16.76 -17.36 11.89
C ILE A 147 15.85 -18.02 10.85
N TYR A 148 14.64 -18.37 11.26
CA TYR A 148 13.65 -19.07 10.44
C TYR A 148 12.33 -18.30 10.40
N PHE A 149 11.70 -18.25 9.23
CA PHE A 149 10.33 -17.76 9.04
C PHE A 149 9.45 -18.77 8.28
N PRO A 150 8.32 -19.24 8.84
CA PRO A 150 7.95 -19.12 10.25
C PRO A 150 8.97 -19.82 11.14
N CYS A 151 8.91 -19.58 12.45
CA CYS A 151 9.96 -19.98 13.40
C CYS A 151 10.29 -21.48 13.45
N GLU A 152 9.48 -22.36 12.83
CA GLU A 152 9.67 -23.81 12.78
C GLU A 152 9.12 -24.41 11.46
N GLY A 153 9.76 -25.46 10.92
CA GLY A 153 9.23 -26.27 9.81
C GLY A 153 10.23 -26.56 8.66
N SER A 154 10.00 -27.64 7.92
CA SER A 154 10.83 -28.04 6.76
C SER A 154 10.69 -27.13 5.53
N SER A 155 9.69 -26.24 5.54
CA SER A 155 9.40 -25.28 4.46
C SER A 155 9.68 -23.83 4.85
N ALA A 156 10.52 -23.60 5.86
CA ALA A 156 10.84 -22.25 6.34
C ALA A 156 11.76 -21.49 5.38
N PHE A 157 11.61 -20.17 5.37
CA PHE A 157 12.60 -19.24 4.87
C PHE A 157 13.72 -19.12 5.91
N THR A 158 14.92 -19.59 5.55
CA THR A 158 16.08 -19.59 6.46
C THR A 158 17.00 -18.41 6.15
N MET A 159 17.57 -17.76 7.16
CA MET A 159 18.55 -16.68 6.99
C MET A 159 19.54 -16.63 8.15
N THR A 160 20.70 -16.02 7.95
CA THR A 160 21.60 -15.69 9.06
C THR A 160 21.44 -14.24 9.50
N VAL A 161 21.81 -13.92 10.74
CA VAL A 161 21.90 -12.54 11.21
C VAL A 161 22.84 -11.72 10.32
N SER A 162 23.95 -12.29 9.84
CA SER A 162 24.88 -11.61 8.93
C SER A 162 24.21 -11.19 7.61
N GLU A 163 23.28 -11.99 7.08
CA GLU A 163 22.49 -11.63 5.91
C GLU A 163 21.54 -10.47 6.20
N ILE A 164 20.84 -10.51 7.35
CA ILE A 164 19.95 -9.42 7.79
C ILE A 164 20.75 -8.11 7.91
N GLN A 165 21.90 -8.14 8.57
CA GLN A 165 22.77 -6.97 8.71
C GLN A 165 23.22 -6.41 7.35
N ARG A 166 23.58 -7.29 6.40
CA ARG A 166 23.93 -6.87 5.04
C ARG A 166 22.75 -6.22 4.31
N TRP A 167 21.56 -6.79 4.40
CA TRP A 167 20.35 -6.22 3.81
C TRP A 167 19.99 -4.87 4.47
N GLN A 168 20.11 -4.76 5.81
CA GLN A 168 19.96 -3.49 6.54
C GLN A 168 20.95 -2.43 6.07
N ASN A 169 22.21 -2.81 5.84
CA ASN A 169 23.28 -1.93 5.37
C ASN A 169 23.15 -1.55 3.89
N SER A 170 22.25 -2.18 3.14
CA SER A 170 21.95 -1.78 1.75
C SER A 170 20.96 -0.62 1.66
N PHE A 171 20.31 -0.24 2.77
CA PHE A 171 19.33 0.83 2.80
C PHE A 171 19.91 2.17 2.35
N THR A 172 19.22 2.82 1.43
CA THR A 172 19.62 4.09 0.82
C THR A 172 18.38 4.93 0.51
N VAL A 173 18.51 6.26 0.62
CA VAL A 173 17.44 7.21 0.33
C VAL A 173 17.88 8.14 -0.79
N TYR A 174 17.03 8.30 -1.79
CA TYR A 174 17.20 9.23 -2.88
C TYR A 174 16.05 10.23 -2.87
N ALA A 175 16.34 11.51 -2.99
CA ALA A 175 15.33 12.56 -2.96
C ALA A 175 15.58 13.59 -4.04
N ASP A 176 14.51 14.14 -4.60
CA ASP A 176 14.60 15.14 -5.66
C ASP A 176 15.05 16.51 -5.11
N ARG A 177 16.20 17.01 -5.58
CA ARG A 177 16.79 18.28 -5.13
C ARG A 177 15.92 19.50 -5.43
N ASP A 178 15.10 19.43 -6.47
CA ASP A 178 14.35 20.56 -6.99
C ASP A 178 13.00 20.72 -6.24
N ILE A 179 12.76 19.93 -5.19
CA ILE A 179 11.57 20.04 -4.33
C ILE A 179 11.85 21.01 -3.18
N PRO A 180 11.10 22.13 -3.06
CA PRO A 180 11.35 23.12 -2.02
C PRO A 180 11.28 22.55 -0.61
N GLY A 181 12.37 22.68 0.14
CA GLY A 181 12.49 22.18 1.51
C GLY A 181 13.04 20.75 1.62
N MET A 182 13.42 20.12 0.50
CA MET A 182 14.10 18.82 0.51
C MET A 182 15.51 18.96 1.13
N LYS A 183 15.66 18.50 2.37
CA LYS A 183 16.91 18.56 3.15
C LYS A 183 17.09 17.26 3.91
N LYS A 184 18.35 16.88 4.21
CA LYS A 184 18.64 15.68 5.03
C LYS A 184 17.92 15.68 6.38
N SER A 185 17.84 16.85 7.03
CA SER A 185 17.11 17.01 8.28
C SER A 185 15.59 16.75 8.15
N PHE A 186 15.02 17.05 6.98
CA PHE A 186 13.62 16.72 6.69
C PHE A 186 13.46 15.21 6.51
N LEU A 187 14.33 14.60 5.67
CA LEU A 187 14.33 13.16 5.43
C LEU A 187 14.44 12.36 6.73
N GLN A 188 15.39 12.72 7.60
CA GLN A 188 15.55 12.07 8.90
C GLN A 188 14.27 12.12 9.74
N ARG A 189 13.66 13.31 9.89
CA ARG A 189 12.41 13.45 10.66
C ARG A 189 11.28 12.64 10.05
N ALA A 190 11.12 12.67 8.73
CA ALA A 190 10.08 11.91 8.05
C ALA A 190 10.25 10.40 8.26
N LEU A 191 11.46 9.87 8.08
CA LEU A 191 11.75 8.44 8.27
C LEU A 191 11.58 7.98 9.73
N GLU A 192 11.68 8.89 10.70
CA GLU A 192 11.36 8.66 12.12
C GLU A 192 9.85 8.75 12.45
N GLY A 193 8.99 9.00 11.45
CA GLY A 193 7.55 9.25 11.67
C GLY A 193 7.24 10.59 12.32
N LYS A 194 8.17 11.55 12.25
CA LYS A 194 8.05 12.90 12.85
C LYS A 194 7.76 14.00 11.84
N SER A 195 7.48 13.66 10.57
CA SER A 195 7.02 14.65 9.59
C SER A 195 5.60 15.12 9.89
N MET A 196 5.34 16.40 9.67
CA MET A 196 4.00 16.96 9.78
C MET A 196 3.12 16.60 8.56
N ASN A 197 1.81 16.67 8.77
CA ASN A 197 0.78 16.52 7.74
C ASN A 197 0.89 17.65 6.69
N GLY A 198 0.20 17.50 5.54
CA GLY A 198 0.22 18.52 4.48
C GLY A 198 1.58 18.60 3.80
N ARG A 199 2.23 19.77 3.79
CA ARG A 199 3.43 20.02 2.97
C ARG A 199 4.61 19.08 3.23
N GLU A 200 4.83 18.65 4.47
CA GLU A 200 5.93 17.71 4.77
C GLU A 200 5.61 16.31 4.24
N ALA A 201 4.41 15.79 4.52
CA ALA A 201 3.90 14.55 3.93
C ALA A 201 3.89 14.59 2.38
N PHE A 202 3.48 15.71 1.78
CA PHE A 202 3.48 15.90 0.33
C PHE A 202 4.87 15.76 -0.29
N ARG A 203 5.91 16.27 0.37
CA ARG A 203 7.30 16.16 -0.11
C ARG A 203 7.80 14.72 -0.20
N MET A 204 7.29 13.81 0.63
CA MET A 204 7.70 12.40 0.61
C MET A 204 7.38 11.69 -0.71
N LYS A 205 6.45 12.23 -1.52
CA LYS A 205 6.16 11.74 -2.88
C LYS A 205 7.37 11.81 -3.80
N PHE A 206 8.36 12.65 -3.49
CA PHE A 206 9.58 12.82 -4.28
C PHE A 206 10.80 12.23 -3.56
N VAL A 207 10.57 11.19 -2.76
CA VAL A 207 11.59 10.45 -2.01
C VAL A 207 11.44 8.96 -2.31
N VAL A 208 12.54 8.34 -2.70
CA VAL A 208 12.66 6.91 -2.98
C VAL A 208 13.56 6.30 -1.91
N ARG A 209 13.02 5.33 -1.18
CA ARG A 209 13.80 4.48 -0.26
C ARG A 209 14.05 3.15 -0.94
N ILE A 210 15.25 2.61 -0.84
CA ILE A 210 15.60 1.34 -1.45
C ILE A 210 16.48 0.51 -0.52
N SER A 211 16.23 -0.80 -0.49
CA SER A 211 17.11 -1.79 0.14
C SER A 211 17.03 -3.11 -0.61
N ASP A 212 18.07 -3.94 -0.53
CA ASP A 212 17.92 -5.38 -0.76
C ASP A 212 16.89 -5.89 0.25
N CYS A 213 15.88 -6.62 -0.23
CA CYS A 213 14.73 -7.00 0.58
C CYS A 213 14.16 -8.33 0.10
N PRO A 214 14.52 -9.44 0.77
CA PRO A 214 13.96 -10.74 0.47
C PRO A 214 12.46 -10.83 0.69
N VAL A 215 11.81 -11.67 -0.12
CA VAL A 215 10.42 -12.07 0.02
C VAL A 215 10.37 -13.38 0.82
N MET A 216 9.59 -13.43 1.88
CA MET A 216 9.38 -14.64 2.69
C MET A 216 8.11 -15.40 2.30
N MET A 217 7.14 -14.71 1.72
CA MET A 217 5.79 -15.21 1.50
C MET A 217 5.16 -14.55 0.27
N LYS A 218 4.30 -15.26 -0.45
CA LYS A 218 3.48 -14.70 -1.54
C LYS A 218 2.31 -13.88 -1.00
N PHE A 219 1.64 -13.07 -1.84
CA PHE A 219 0.40 -12.39 -1.44
C PHE A 219 -0.78 -13.35 -1.23
N ASP A 220 -0.66 -14.66 -1.47
CA ASP A 220 -1.66 -15.66 -1.06
C ASP A 220 -1.31 -16.33 0.28
N ALA A 221 -0.39 -15.74 1.05
CA ALA A 221 0.12 -16.22 2.33
C ALA A 221 0.94 -17.53 2.28
N LYS A 222 1.28 -18.03 1.09
CA LYS A 222 2.18 -19.20 0.98
C LYS A 222 3.62 -18.80 1.25
N ILE A 223 4.23 -19.46 2.23
CA ILE A 223 5.66 -19.32 2.55
C ILE A 223 6.50 -19.76 1.36
N LEU A 224 7.53 -18.98 1.06
CA LEU A 224 8.55 -19.30 0.07
C LEU A 224 9.72 -19.96 0.79
N PRO A 225 9.90 -21.29 0.67
CA PRO A 225 11.02 -21.96 1.33
C PRO A 225 12.34 -21.45 0.75
N ARG A 226 13.32 -21.27 1.62
CA ARG A 226 14.67 -20.81 1.24
C ARG A 226 15.73 -21.49 2.10
N SER A 227 16.75 -22.02 1.46
CA SER A 227 17.95 -22.58 2.08
C SER A 227 19.09 -21.56 2.08
N LEU A 228 20.04 -21.67 3.02
CA LEU A 228 21.18 -20.73 3.12
C LEU A 228 22.08 -20.69 1.87
N ASN A 229 22.02 -21.70 1.00
CA ASN A 229 22.79 -21.75 -0.24
C ASN A 229 22.10 -21.00 -1.39
N ASP A 230 20.86 -20.55 -1.20
CA ASP A 230 20.12 -19.81 -2.21
C ASP A 230 20.54 -18.34 -2.21
N ASP A 231 21.01 -17.84 -3.34
CA ASP A 231 21.47 -16.46 -3.51
C ASP A 231 20.39 -15.50 -4.02
N TRP A 232 19.27 -16.02 -4.56
CA TRP A 232 18.18 -15.19 -5.10
C TRP A 232 17.69 -14.07 -4.16
N PRO A 233 17.68 -14.20 -2.81
CA PRO A 233 17.28 -13.11 -1.92
C PRO A 233 18.09 -11.83 -2.09
N ASN A 234 19.32 -11.94 -2.58
CA ASN A 234 20.27 -10.84 -2.76
C ASN A 234 20.05 -10.04 -4.04
N PHE A 235 19.19 -10.54 -4.93
CA PHE A 235 18.89 -9.92 -6.20
C PHE A 235 17.56 -9.13 -6.17
N ILE A 236 16.81 -9.17 -5.06
CA ILE A 236 15.54 -8.45 -4.92
C ILE A 236 15.76 -7.15 -4.16
N LYS A 237 15.37 -6.03 -4.78
CA LYS A 237 15.28 -4.70 -4.17
C LYS A 237 13.83 -4.38 -3.84
N LEU A 238 13.57 -3.83 -2.65
CA LEU A 238 12.29 -3.18 -2.37
C LEU A 238 12.44 -1.67 -2.49
N ILE A 239 11.69 -1.09 -3.42
CA ILE A 239 11.58 0.34 -3.63
C ILE A 239 10.35 0.82 -2.86
N SER A 240 10.51 1.71 -1.89
CA SER A 240 9.39 2.31 -1.16
C SER A 240 9.28 3.79 -1.49
N MET A 241 8.18 4.16 -2.15
CA MET A 241 7.90 5.51 -2.59
C MET A 241 6.47 5.87 -2.21
N THR A 242 6.31 7.00 -1.51
CA THR A 242 4.99 7.55 -1.24
C THR A 242 4.33 7.95 -2.55
N GLY A 243 3.04 7.72 -2.71
CA GLY A 243 2.34 8.24 -3.87
C GLY A 243 1.31 9.30 -3.61
N VAL A 244 0.61 9.70 -4.68
CA VAL A 244 -0.42 10.74 -4.65
C VAL A 244 -1.73 10.16 -4.13
N ASP A 245 -2.16 10.56 -2.94
CA ASP A 245 -3.26 9.91 -2.24
C ASP A 245 -4.51 10.81 -2.21
N PHE A 246 -5.67 10.21 -2.48
CA PHE A 246 -6.96 10.88 -2.42
C PHE A 246 -7.89 10.30 -1.35
N ALA A 247 -7.42 9.42 -0.45
CA ALA A 247 -8.17 8.62 0.52
C ALA A 247 -8.90 9.42 1.61
N GLY A 248 -8.70 10.75 1.67
CA GLY A 248 -9.40 11.60 2.62
C GLY A 248 -8.77 11.65 4.00
N ARG A 249 -7.45 11.49 4.11
CA ARG A 249 -6.73 11.56 5.38
C ARG A 249 -5.94 12.85 5.47
N VAL A 250 -5.85 13.43 6.66
CA VAL A 250 -5.21 14.74 6.91
C VAL A 250 -3.77 14.84 6.39
N HIS A 251 -3.05 13.72 6.26
CA HIS A 251 -1.69 13.67 5.70
C HIS A 251 -1.68 13.90 4.18
N ASP A 252 -2.77 13.55 3.52
CA ASP A 252 -2.96 13.65 2.07
C ASP A 252 -3.70 14.95 1.68
N VAL A 253 -3.97 15.84 2.65
CA VAL A 253 -4.71 17.09 2.42
C VAL A 253 -4.07 17.95 1.32
N ASP A 254 -2.74 17.98 1.24
CA ASP A 254 -2.04 18.78 0.23
C ASP A 254 -2.12 18.16 -1.17
N ASP A 255 -2.39 16.86 -1.31
CA ASP A 255 -2.74 16.27 -2.62
C ASP A 255 -4.05 16.83 -3.12
N ILE A 256 -5.05 16.91 -2.23
CA ILE A 256 -6.35 17.50 -2.55
C ILE A 256 -6.19 18.96 -2.94
N LEU A 257 -5.49 19.74 -2.13
CA LEU A 257 -5.31 21.17 -2.35
C LEU A 257 -4.48 21.48 -3.62
N ALA A 258 -3.52 20.61 -3.97
CA ALA A 258 -2.70 20.78 -5.16
C ALA A 258 -3.43 20.36 -6.44
N TYR A 259 -4.10 19.20 -6.42
CA TYR A 259 -4.58 18.57 -7.65
C TYR A 259 -6.07 18.78 -7.91
N ILE A 260 -6.89 19.14 -6.93
CA ILE A 260 -8.32 19.35 -7.15
C ILE A 260 -8.63 20.86 -7.15
N THR A 261 -8.87 21.42 -8.33
CA THR A 261 -9.07 22.88 -8.49
C THR A 261 -10.34 23.40 -7.82
N ASN A 262 -11.39 22.57 -7.74
CA ASN A 262 -12.67 22.90 -7.11
C ASN A 262 -12.86 22.26 -5.72
N TRP A 263 -11.78 21.95 -5.00
CA TRP A 263 -11.80 21.17 -3.76
C TRP A 263 -12.79 21.73 -2.70
N ARG A 264 -12.95 23.06 -2.63
CA ARG A 264 -13.88 23.73 -1.70
C ARG A 264 -15.34 23.30 -1.86
N ASN A 265 -15.73 22.90 -3.08
CA ASN A 265 -17.07 22.43 -3.37
C ASN A 265 -17.18 20.91 -3.23
N VAL A 266 -16.04 20.22 -3.16
CA VAL A 266 -15.96 18.76 -3.10
C VAL A 266 -15.93 18.26 -1.66
N PHE A 267 -15.29 18.99 -0.75
CA PHE A 267 -15.05 18.56 0.64
C PHE A 267 -15.78 19.41 1.67
N GLU A 268 -16.14 18.79 2.79
CA GLU A 268 -16.73 19.47 3.93
C GLU A 268 -15.73 20.49 4.52
N LEU A 269 -16.23 21.68 4.86
CA LEU A 269 -15.42 22.79 5.34
C LEU A 269 -15.73 23.13 6.79
N ASP A 270 -14.68 23.42 7.54
CA ASP A 270 -14.79 24.02 8.86
C ASP A 270 -15.29 25.47 8.71
N GLN A 271 -16.40 25.80 9.37
CA GLN A 271 -17.11 27.07 9.20
C GLN A 271 -16.33 28.27 9.73
N VAL A 272 -15.36 28.06 10.62
CA VAL A 272 -14.58 29.13 11.25
C VAL A 272 -13.35 29.46 10.40
N THR A 273 -12.64 28.44 9.96
CA THR A 273 -11.35 28.57 9.25
C THR A 273 -11.49 28.55 7.74
N GLY A 274 -12.62 28.07 7.20
CA GLY A 274 -12.85 27.88 5.77
C GLY A 274 -11.90 26.86 5.13
N LYS A 275 -11.26 26.00 5.93
CA LYS A 275 -10.40 24.89 5.50
C LYS A 275 -11.21 23.59 5.47
N ILE A 276 -10.63 22.54 4.89
CA ILE A 276 -11.22 21.19 4.94
C ILE A 276 -11.43 20.79 6.41
N ALA A 277 -12.64 20.37 6.75
CA ALA A 277 -12.98 19.88 8.07
C ALA A 277 -12.33 18.51 8.31
N VAL A 278 -11.55 18.40 9.37
CA VAL A 278 -10.94 17.13 9.80
C VAL A 278 -11.74 16.59 10.98
N PHE A 279 -12.41 15.47 10.76
CA PHE A 279 -13.11 14.67 11.75
C PHE A 279 -12.08 13.77 12.45
N ASP A 280 -12.38 13.34 13.68
CA ASP A 280 -11.59 12.38 14.49
C ASP A 280 -10.05 12.63 14.62
N GLY A 281 -9.60 13.82 14.22
CA GLY A 281 -8.19 14.19 14.11
C GLY A 281 -7.45 13.61 12.90
N ARG A 282 -8.09 12.75 12.10
CA ARG A 282 -7.43 12.03 11.00
C ARG A 282 -8.15 12.15 9.67
N ASN A 283 -9.47 11.99 9.63
CA ASN A 283 -10.21 11.82 8.38
C ASN A 283 -10.95 13.09 7.95
N PHE A 284 -11.12 13.29 6.65
CA PHE A 284 -12.01 14.31 6.08
C PHE A 284 -12.88 13.70 4.99
N HIS A 285 -14.02 14.33 4.71
CA HIS A 285 -15.07 13.72 3.91
C HIS A 285 -15.51 14.63 2.75
N PRO A 286 -15.86 14.03 1.59
CA PRO A 286 -16.51 14.78 0.53
C PRO A 286 -17.93 15.19 0.95
N VAL A 287 -18.39 16.35 0.49
CA VAL A 287 -19.78 16.78 0.65
C VAL A 287 -20.70 15.79 -0.08
N LYS A 288 -21.83 15.46 0.54
CA LYS A 288 -22.87 14.66 -0.11
C LYS A 288 -23.33 15.36 -1.40
N ASN A 289 -23.36 14.60 -2.51
CA ASN A 289 -23.72 15.11 -3.84
C ASN A 289 -22.82 16.27 -4.32
N HIS A 290 -21.52 16.23 -3.99
CA HIS A 290 -20.55 17.16 -4.53
C HIS A 290 -20.61 17.26 -6.08
N PRO A 291 -20.28 18.41 -6.67
CA PRO A 291 -20.16 18.54 -8.13
C PRO A 291 -19.03 17.65 -8.68
N PRO A 292 -18.99 17.41 -10.00
CA PRO A 292 -17.85 16.72 -10.62
C PRO A 292 -16.51 17.33 -10.18
N VAL A 293 -15.56 16.46 -9.85
CA VAL A 293 -14.21 16.88 -9.45
C VAL A 293 -13.46 17.40 -10.67
N LEU A 294 -12.81 18.55 -10.52
CA LEU A 294 -11.98 19.16 -11.55
C LEU A 294 -10.50 18.95 -11.21
N LEU A 295 -9.96 17.86 -11.73
CA LEU A 295 -8.57 17.46 -11.55
C LEU A 295 -7.64 18.35 -12.38
N ASN A 296 -6.56 18.86 -11.78
CA ASN A 296 -5.47 19.54 -12.46
C ASN A 296 -4.55 18.48 -13.10
N GLU A 297 -5.01 17.92 -14.23
CA GLU A 297 -4.33 16.81 -14.91
C GLU A 297 -2.90 17.15 -15.33
N ASN A 298 -2.65 18.40 -15.75
CA ASN A 298 -1.32 18.84 -16.17
C ASN A 298 -0.32 18.82 -15.02
N LEU A 299 -0.68 19.39 -13.87
CA LEU A 299 0.19 19.41 -12.69
C LEU A 299 0.42 18.00 -12.16
N LEU A 300 -0.67 17.20 -12.07
CA LEU A 300 -0.57 15.83 -11.62
C LEU A 300 0.34 15.00 -12.55
N LEU A 301 0.16 15.10 -13.86
CA LEU A 301 0.99 14.38 -14.83
C LEU A 301 2.46 14.78 -14.72
N ASP A 302 2.77 16.07 -14.58
CA ASP A 302 4.15 16.54 -14.42
C ASP A 302 4.82 15.92 -13.17
N HIS A 303 4.12 15.94 -12.03
CA HIS A 303 4.59 15.33 -10.80
C HIS A 303 4.73 13.80 -10.93
N LEU A 304 3.76 13.11 -11.54
CA LEU A 304 3.83 11.65 -11.78
C LEU A 304 5.03 11.29 -12.68
N LYS A 305 5.31 12.09 -13.72
CA LYS A 305 6.50 11.91 -14.57
C LYS A 305 7.77 12.12 -13.76
N ARG A 306 7.82 13.16 -12.93
CA ARG A 306 8.98 13.45 -12.07
C ARG A 306 9.25 12.35 -11.05
N MET A 307 8.20 11.86 -10.38
CA MET A 307 8.25 10.71 -9.49
C MET A 307 8.78 9.46 -10.20
N THR A 308 8.23 9.16 -11.38
CA THR A 308 8.65 8.01 -12.18
C THR A 308 10.12 8.12 -12.61
N ARG A 309 10.56 9.30 -13.08
CA ARG A 309 11.96 9.55 -13.44
C ARG A 309 12.89 9.29 -12.26
N LEU A 310 12.57 9.86 -11.09
CA LEU A 310 13.38 9.66 -9.89
C LEU A 310 13.51 8.16 -9.59
N ARG A 311 12.38 7.44 -9.54
CA ARG A 311 12.37 6.00 -9.27
C ARG A 311 13.20 5.20 -10.27
N LEU A 312 12.98 5.38 -11.57
CA LEU A 312 13.69 4.61 -12.60
C LEU A 312 15.18 4.93 -12.62
N ARG A 313 15.58 6.19 -12.39
CA ARG A 313 17.00 6.55 -12.23
C ARG A 313 17.63 5.89 -11.01
N VAL A 314 16.90 5.79 -9.90
CA VAL A 314 17.35 5.08 -8.70
C VAL A 314 17.50 3.59 -9.00
N CYS A 315 16.52 2.95 -9.64
CA CYS A 315 16.62 1.56 -10.07
C CYS A 315 17.86 1.34 -10.96
N ASP A 316 18.08 2.19 -11.96
CA ASP A 316 19.24 2.08 -12.85
C ASP A 316 20.58 2.26 -12.11
N ARG A 317 20.67 3.25 -11.21
CA ARG A 317 21.84 3.49 -10.37
C ARG A 317 22.14 2.31 -9.44
N GLU A 318 21.10 1.69 -8.93
CA GLU A 318 21.15 0.49 -8.09
C GLU A 318 21.26 -0.79 -8.93
N LYS A 319 21.56 -0.67 -10.23
CA LYS A 319 21.81 -1.78 -11.16
C LYS A 319 20.65 -2.77 -11.26
N VAL A 320 19.43 -2.31 -11.04
CA VAL A 320 18.21 -3.11 -11.25
C VAL A 320 18.08 -3.35 -12.75
N GLN A 321 17.85 -4.60 -13.12
CA GLN A 321 17.69 -5.02 -14.51
C GLN A 321 16.22 -5.18 -14.90
N ILE A 322 15.39 -5.66 -13.98
CA ILE A 322 13.95 -5.82 -14.21
C ILE A 322 13.21 -5.01 -13.15
N VAL A 323 12.39 -4.07 -13.57
CA VAL A 323 11.57 -3.26 -12.66
C VAL A 323 10.18 -3.86 -12.60
N VAL A 324 9.77 -4.39 -11.44
CA VAL A 324 8.40 -4.84 -11.20
C VAL A 324 7.61 -3.70 -10.56
N GLU A 325 6.63 -3.22 -11.31
CA GLU A 325 5.74 -2.14 -10.94
C GLU A 325 4.37 -2.72 -10.56
N THR A 326 3.75 -2.19 -9.51
CA THR A 326 2.32 -2.38 -9.30
C THR A 326 1.58 -1.28 -10.06
N GLY A 327 0.43 -1.56 -10.66
CA GLY A 327 -0.37 -0.51 -11.33
C GLY A 327 -0.91 0.59 -10.41
N ILE A 328 -0.66 0.43 -9.11
CA ILE A 328 -0.96 1.34 -8.01
C ILE A 328 0.29 2.18 -7.65
N GLY A 329 1.46 1.78 -8.16
CA GLY A 329 2.83 2.21 -7.89
C GLY A 329 3.23 3.64 -8.27
N LEU A 330 2.29 4.56 -8.40
CA LEU A 330 2.59 5.97 -8.12
C LEU A 330 1.88 6.39 -6.83
N GLY A 331 1.68 5.40 -5.95
CA GLY A 331 0.88 5.36 -4.71
C GLY A 331 -0.42 6.15 -4.81
N ILE A 332 -1.22 5.79 -5.81
CA ILE A 332 -2.55 6.34 -5.96
C ILE A 332 -3.53 5.44 -5.24
N PHE A 333 -3.85 5.81 -4.02
CA PHE A 333 -5.01 5.26 -3.36
C PHE A 333 -6.25 5.92 -3.96
N SER A 334 -7.06 5.06 -4.58
CA SER A 334 -8.09 5.45 -5.54
C SER A 334 -9.04 6.49 -4.97
N GLY A 335 -9.10 7.67 -5.58
CA GLY A 335 -10.14 8.69 -5.38
C GLY A 335 -11.51 8.23 -5.86
N LYS A 336 -11.86 6.96 -5.63
CA LYS A 336 -13.11 6.30 -6.04
C LYS A 336 -14.33 6.96 -5.40
N HIS A 337 -14.20 7.37 -4.14
CA HIS A 337 -15.27 8.07 -3.42
C HIS A 337 -15.56 9.46 -3.99
N ILE A 338 -14.59 10.09 -4.64
CA ILE A 338 -14.74 11.33 -5.41
C ILE A 338 -14.73 11.11 -6.94
N ARG A 339 -14.76 9.85 -7.39
CA ARG A 339 -14.92 9.40 -8.79
C ARG A 339 -13.83 9.84 -9.78
N ILE A 340 -12.57 9.92 -9.35
CA ILE A 340 -11.42 10.27 -10.23
C ILE A 340 -10.44 9.11 -10.48
N ASP A 341 -10.70 7.93 -9.91
CA ASP A 341 -9.76 6.81 -9.87
C ASP A 341 -9.25 6.37 -11.26
N SER A 342 -10.14 6.24 -12.25
CA SER A 342 -9.73 5.88 -13.62
C SER A 342 -8.92 7.00 -14.31
N GLN A 343 -9.24 8.27 -14.06
CA GLN A 343 -8.46 9.39 -14.63
C GLN A 343 -7.02 9.34 -14.10
N VAL A 344 -6.85 9.16 -12.78
CA VAL A 344 -5.53 9.13 -12.15
C VAL A 344 -4.72 7.90 -12.58
N ARG A 345 -5.34 6.71 -12.70
CA ARG A 345 -4.67 5.51 -13.22
C ARG A 345 -4.18 5.66 -14.66
N ARG A 346 -4.99 6.28 -15.54
CA ARG A 346 -4.56 6.57 -16.91
C ARG A 346 -3.38 7.55 -16.94
N LEU A 347 -3.41 8.61 -16.13
CA LEU A 347 -2.29 9.55 -16.02
C LEU A 347 -1.01 8.89 -15.49
N THR A 348 -1.14 7.87 -14.64
CA THR A 348 -0.02 7.07 -14.11
C THR A 348 0.64 6.23 -15.19
N ALA A 349 -0.16 5.45 -15.92
CA ALA A 349 0.32 4.67 -17.05
C ALA A 349 0.95 5.61 -18.10
N HIS A 350 0.32 6.76 -18.34
CA HIS A 350 0.80 7.77 -19.28
C HIS A 350 2.13 8.38 -18.86
N ALA A 351 2.29 8.73 -17.59
CA ALA A 351 3.53 9.25 -17.03
C ALA A 351 4.68 8.26 -17.24
N LEU A 352 4.46 6.99 -16.90
CA LEU A 352 5.48 5.96 -17.05
C LEU A 352 5.84 5.71 -18.51
N ARG A 353 4.83 5.59 -19.40
CA ARG A 353 5.08 5.48 -20.84
C ARG A 353 5.90 6.65 -21.37
N CYS A 354 5.54 7.87 -21.01
CA CYS A 354 6.27 9.08 -21.42
C CYS A 354 7.73 9.02 -20.96
N VAL A 355 7.98 8.72 -19.68
CA VAL A 355 9.34 8.67 -19.13
C VAL A 355 10.19 7.60 -19.80
N ILE A 356 9.68 6.38 -19.98
CA ILE A 356 10.46 5.32 -20.63
C ILE A 356 10.66 5.56 -22.13
N THR A 357 9.75 6.31 -22.77
CA THR A 357 9.91 6.72 -24.17
C THR A 357 10.97 7.82 -24.30
N GLU A 358 10.91 8.83 -23.43
CA GLU A 358 11.80 10.00 -23.43
C GLU A 358 13.22 9.64 -22.97
N GLU A 359 13.34 8.85 -21.91
CA GLU A 359 14.61 8.59 -21.20
C GLU A 359 15.08 7.13 -21.29
N GLY A 360 14.33 6.25 -21.96
CA GLY A 360 14.63 4.82 -22.07
C GLY A 360 16.05 4.50 -22.55
N ALA A 361 16.61 5.35 -23.42
CA ALA A 361 17.97 5.19 -23.93
C ALA A 361 19.08 5.58 -22.94
N THR A 362 18.73 6.31 -21.88
CA THR A 362 19.67 6.75 -20.84
C THR A 362 19.86 5.73 -19.72
N TYR A 363 18.89 4.83 -19.54
CA TYR A 363 18.99 3.73 -18.58
C TYR A 363 19.95 2.67 -19.12
N THR A 364 20.97 2.35 -18.32
CA THR A 364 22.08 1.47 -18.72
C THR A 364 21.90 0.03 -18.26
N HIS A 365 21.18 -0.17 -17.15
CA HIS A 365 20.95 -1.46 -16.51
C HIS A 365 19.53 -1.95 -16.69
N ILE A 366 18.53 -1.06 -16.77
CA ILE A 366 17.12 -1.48 -16.92
C ILE A 366 16.89 -2.12 -18.29
N ARG A 367 16.49 -3.39 -18.28
CA ARG A 367 16.27 -4.23 -19.45
C ARG A 367 14.80 -4.49 -19.74
N ALA A 368 13.93 -4.44 -18.74
CA ALA A 368 12.48 -4.57 -18.91
C ALA A 368 11.73 -3.98 -17.72
N ILE A 369 10.46 -3.64 -17.96
CA ILE A 369 9.48 -3.32 -16.91
C ILE A 369 8.37 -4.36 -16.95
N VAL A 370 8.01 -4.90 -15.79
CA VAL A 370 6.92 -5.86 -15.61
C VAL A 370 5.86 -5.23 -14.73
N PHE A 371 4.63 -5.12 -15.21
CA PHE A 371 3.50 -4.67 -14.42
C PHE A 371 2.79 -5.88 -13.80
N ALA A 372 2.89 -5.98 -12.47
CA ALA A 372 2.07 -6.87 -11.66
C ALA A 372 0.76 -6.15 -11.32
N LEU A 373 -0.28 -6.40 -12.12
CA LEU A 373 -1.57 -5.72 -11.98
C LEU A 373 -2.59 -6.63 -11.29
N PRO A 374 -2.82 -6.50 -9.97
CA PRO A 374 -3.98 -7.15 -9.37
C PRO A 374 -5.23 -6.60 -10.07
N ILE A 375 -6.00 -7.46 -10.74
CA ILE A 375 -7.27 -7.04 -11.33
C ILE A 375 -8.23 -6.64 -10.21
N PHE A 376 -8.49 -5.34 -10.09
CA PHE A 376 -9.65 -4.85 -9.37
C PHE A 376 -10.84 -4.84 -10.32
N SER A 377 -11.89 -5.52 -9.92
CA SER A 377 -13.11 -5.58 -10.72
C SER A 377 -14.08 -4.51 -10.26
N LYS A 378 -14.59 -3.71 -11.19
CA LYS A 378 -15.76 -2.86 -10.98
C LYS A 378 -17.00 -3.64 -11.40
N THR A 379 -17.97 -3.78 -10.51
CA THR A 379 -19.29 -4.31 -10.85
C THR A 379 -20.13 -3.20 -11.51
N ILE A 380 -20.57 -3.39 -12.74
CA ILE A 380 -21.60 -2.57 -13.41
C ILE A 380 -22.77 -3.49 -13.79
N GLY A 381 -23.88 -3.39 -13.06
CA GLY A 381 -24.95 -4.39 -13.17
C GLY A 381 -24.44 -5.76 -12.70
N ASP A 382 -24.59 -6.79 -13.53
CA ASP A 382 -24.05 -8.14 -13.27
C ASP A 382 -22.64 -8.36 -13.88
N ILE A 383 -22.05 -7.33 -14.48
CA ILE A 383 -20.78 -7.44 -15.21
C ILE A 383 -19.62 -6.96 -14.32
N GLN A 384 -18.65 -7.84 -14.05
CA GLN A 384 -17.32 -7.44 -13.55
C GLN A 384 -16.49 -6.88 -14.70
N ILE A 385 -16.05 -5.63 -14.57
CA ILE A 385 -15.09 -4.99 -15.48
C ILE A 385 -13.74 -4.84 -14.76
N PRO A 386 -12.68 -5.51 -15.23
CA PRO A 386 -11.30 -5.28 -14.79
C PRO A 386 -10.87 -3.82 -15.05
N ASP A 387 -10.69 -2.97 -14.04
CA ASP A 387 -10.46 -1.52 -14.31
C ASP A 387 -8.98 -1.16 -14.53
N VAL A 388 -8.07 -1.56 -13.65
CA VAL A 388 -6.64 -1.18 -13.70
C VAL A 388 -5.92 -1.80 -14.90
N TYR A 389 -6.17 -3.08 -15.16
CA TYR A 389 -5.55 -3.80 -16.27
C TYR A 389 -5.86 -3.10 -17.61
N HIS A 390 -7.11 -2.72 -17.84
CA HIS A 390 -7.50 -2.04 -19.07
C HIS A 390 -6.88 -0.64 -19.21
N ASP A 391 -6.73 0.12 -18.13
CA ASP A 391 -6.10 1.45 -18.18
C ASP A 391 -4.64 1.34 -18.68
N PHE A 392 -3.86 0.39 -18.15
CA PHE A 392 -2.47 0.16 -18.56
C PHE A 392 -2.36 -0.44 -19.97
N VAL A 393 -3.18 -1.44 -20.30
CA VAL A 393 -3.21 -2.01 -21.65
C VAL A 393 -3.54 -0.97 -22.70
N ASN A 394 -4.54 -0.12 -22.45
CA ASN A 394 -4.89 0.94 -23.38
C ASN A 394 -3.70 1.87 -23.62
N GLU A 395 -2.99 2.27 -22.55
CA GLU A 395 -1.90 3.21 -22.68
C GLU A 395 -0.68 2.63 -23.42
N PHE A 396 -0.31 1.37 -23.17
CA PHE A 396 0.87 0.77 -23.81
C PHE A 396 0.56 0.11 -25.16
N HIS A 397 -0.50 -0.70 -25.22
CA HIS A 397 -0.83 -1.47 -26.42
C HIS A 397 -1.53 -0.63 -27.48
N LYS A 398 -2.61 0.10 -27.12
CA LYS A 398 -3.37 0.88 -28.12
C LYS A 398 -2.59 2.09 -28.62
N SER A 399 -1.78 2.71 -27.76
CA SER A 399 -0.86 3.78 -28.18
C SER A 399 0.34 3.28 -28.98
N LYS A 400 0.45 1.96 -29.22
CA LYS A 400 1.55 1.32 -29.98
C LYS A 400 2.93 1.73 -29.45
N TYR A 401 3.13 1.59 -28.14
CA TYR A 401 4.45 1.85 -27.55
C TYR A 401 5.53 1.05 -28.29
N CYS A 402 6.61 1.73 -28.67
CA CYS A 402 7.73 1.15 -29.43
C CYS A 402 9.09 1.54 -28.85
N GLY A 403 9.11 1.91 -27.56
CA GLY A 403 10.34 2.31 -26.88
C GLY A 403 11.29 1.15 -26.66
N ARG A 404 12.55 1.48 -26.34
CA ARG A 404 13.67 0.53 -26.21
C ARG A 404 13.49 -0.47 -25.08
N ILE A 405 12.86 -0.06 -23.98
CA ILE A 405 12.65 -0.92 -22.82
C ILE A 405 11.35 -1.68 -23.04
N PRO A 406 11.39 -3.02 -23.19
CA PRO A 406 10.19 -3.84 -23.27
C PRO A 406 9.36 -3.74 -22.00
N VAL A 407 8.05 -3.79 -22.18
CA VAL A 407 7.04 -3.77 -21.13
C VAL A 407 6.23 -5.06 -21.20
N LEU A 408 6.13 -5.75 -20.08
CA LEU A 408 5.25 -6.91 -19.89
C LEU A 408 4.14 -6.53 -18.91
N ILE A 409 2.88 -6.72 -19.29
CA ILE A 409 1.72 -6.53 -18.41
C ILE A 409 1.13 -7.90 -18.11
N VAL A 410 1.04 -8.25 -16.82
CA VAL A 410 0.60 -9.59 -16.36
C VAL A 410 -0.26 -9.54 -15.10
N ASP A 411 -1.09 -10.56 -14.94
CA ASP A 411 -1.95 -10.79 -13.78
C ASP A 411 -1.35 -11.85 -12.84
N HIS A 412 -0.10 -11.61 -12.43
CA HIS A 412 0.63 -12.46 -11.48
C HIS A 412 0.90 -11.76 -10.16
N ASP A 413 1.17 -12.58 -9.15
CA ASP A 413 1.64 -12.14 -7.85
C ASP A 413 3.01 -11.46 -8.00
N MET A 414 3.14 -10.24 -7.45
CA MET A 414 4.35 -9.43 -7.58
C MET A 414 5.58 -10.14 -6.99
N HIS A 415 5.41 -10.84 -5.87
CA HIS A 415 6.46 -11.58 -5.20
C HIS A 415 6.89 -12.79 -5.99
N GLU A 416 5.94 -13.52 -6.56
CA GLU A 416 6.25 -14.65 -7.42
C GLU A 416 7.04 -14.22 -8.67
N LEU A 417 6.67 -13.09 -9.28
CA LEU A 417 7.43 -12.49 -10.37
C LEU A 417 8.85 -12.14 -9.92
N ALA A 418 9.01 -11.42 -8.81
CA ALA A 418 10.32 -10.98 -8.32
C ALA A 418 11.24 -12.16 -7.99
N VAL A 419 10.71 -13.18 -7.30
CA VAL A 419 11.47 -14.39 -6.97
C VAL A 419 11.84 -15.17 -8.22
N ALA A 420 10.92 -15.34 -9.17
CA ALA A 420 11.22 -16.02 -10.44
C ALA A 420 12.31 -15.29 -11.25
N ILE A 421 12.28 -13.96 -11.28
CA ILE A 421 13.30 -13.13 -11.92
C ILE A 421 14.65 -13.28 -11.21
N ALA A 422 14.67 -13.19 -9.87
CA ALA A 422 15.86 -13.30 -9.06
C ALA A 422 16.51 -14.69 -9.16
N CYS A 423 15.72 -15.76 -9.16
CA CYS A 423 16.19 -17.14 -9.36
C CYS A 423 16.82 -17.36 -10.74
N ARG A 424 16.51 -16.52 -11.72
CA ARG A 424 17.17 -16.52 -13.04
C ARG A 424 18.44 -15.65 -13.08
N GLY A 425 18.88 -15.11 -11.94
CA GLY A 425 20.11 -14.32 -11.80
C GLY A 425 19.97 -12.85 -12.18
N PHE A 426 18.74 -12.35 -12.37
CA PHE A 426 18.51 -10.95 -12.67
C PHE A 426 18.29 -10.15 -11.39
N ARG A 427 18.89 -8.96 -11.30
CA ARG A 427 18.54 -8.00 -10.26
C ARG A 427 17.17 -7.39 -10.54
N VAL A 428 16.26 -7.51 -9.60
CA VAL A 428 14.86 -7.09 -9.73
C VAL A 428 14.50 -6.08 -8.65
N SER A 429 13.59 -5.16 -8.96
CA SER A 429 12.95 -4.33 -7.95
C SER A 429 11.46 -4.62 -7.83
N GLU A 430 10.93 -4.59 -6.63
CA GLU A 430 9.50 -4.54 -6.33
C GLU A 430 9.14 -3.18 -5.77
N LEU A 431 7.99 -2.65 -6.17
CA LEU A 431 7.52 -1.37 -5.70
C LEU A 431 6.52 -1.51 -4.55
N ASN A 432 6.89 -0.96 -3.40
CA ASN A 432 6.01 -0.65 -2.28
C ASN A 432 5.36 0.74 -2.48
N PRO A 433 4.03 0.80 -2.74
CA PRO A 433 3.27 2.05 -2.70
C PRO A 433 3.06 2.46 -1.24
N ALA A 434 3.99 3.27 -0.72
CA ALA A 434 4.02 3.58 0.69
C ALA A 434 3.08 4.73 1.09
N ASP A 435 2.78 4.81 2.39
CA ASP A 435 2.04 5.92 2.97
C ASP A 435 2.85 7.23 2.99
N SER A 436 2.14 8.35 3.18
CA SER A 436 2.65 9.71 3.13
C SER A 436 3.59 10.10 4.28
N HIS A 437 3.71 9.27 5.31
CA HIS A 437 4.59 9.53 6.47
C HIS A 437 6.03 9.09 6.27
N GLY A 438 6.35 8.34 5.22
CA GLY A 438 7.72 7.91 4.98
C GLY A 438 8.23 6.82 5.92
N VAL A 439 7.41 6.29 6.83
CA VAL A 439 7.73 5.12 7.64
C VAL A 439 7.30 3.87 6.89
N PHE A 440 8.20 2.89 6.72
CA PHE A 440 7.86 1.64 6.06
C PHE A 440 6.92 0.80 6.94
N GLY A 441 5.83 0.31 6.36
CA GLY A 441 4.94 -0.62 7.04
C GLY A 441 4.28 -0.01 8.27
N GLU A 442 4.05 1.30 8.25
CA GLU A 442 3.51 2.06 9.39
C GLU A 442 2.30 1.40 10.04
N TYR A 443 1.41 0.78 9.25
CA TYR A 443 0.17 0.15 9.70
C TYR A 443 0.23 -1.39 9.76
N TRP A 444 1.41 -2.01 9.78
CA TRP A 444 1.56 -3.47 9.70
C TRP A 444 0.83 -4.24 10.82
N GLN A 445 0.57 -3.58 11.97
CA GLN A 445 -0.15 -4.17 13.11
C GLN A 445 -1.68 -4.02 13.02
N ASN A 446 -2.22 -3.37 11.99
CA ASN A 446 -3.64 -3.01 11.91
C ASN A 446 -4.54 -4.06 11.27
N TYR A 447 -4.02 -5.25 10.94
CA TYR A 447 -4.81 -6.33 10.32
C TYR A 447 -5.50 -5.82 9.03
N GLY A 448 -4.80 -5.00 8.25
CA GLY A 448 -5.32 -4.31 7.07
C GLY A 448 -4.94 -5.04 5.77
N PRO A 449 -5.81 -5.10 4.76
CA PRO A 449 -5.51 -5.67 3.45
C PRO A 449 -4.78 -4.69 2.51
N ALA A 450 -4.34 -3.52 2.98
CA ALA A 450 -3.69 -2.58 2.06
C ALA A 450 -2.30 -3.09 1.65
N VAL A 451 -1.87 -2.69 0.46
CA VAL A 451 -0.73 -3.31 -0.24
C VAL A 451 0.58 -3.15 0.55
N GLU A 452 0.78 -1.99 1.19
CA GLU A 452 1.95 -1.76 2.04
C GLU A 452 1.95 -2.65 3.28
N GLU A 453 0.79 -2.85 3.93
CA GLU A 453 0.69 -3.79 5.05
C GLU A 453 1.00 -5.21 4.61
N LYS A 454 0.47 -5.66 3.45
CA LYS A 454 0.83 -6.98 2.91
C LYS A 454 2.32 -7.10 2.70
N LEU A 455 2.96 -6.11 2.08
CA LEU A 455 4.41 -6.07 1.87
C LEU A 455 5.20 -6.14 3.17
N ALA A 456 4.72 -5.48 4.22
CA ALA A 456 5.34 -5.55 5.54
C ALA A 456 5.23 -6.95 6.17
N LEU A 457 4.19 -7.72 5.85
CA LEU A 457 3.96 -9.08 6.35
C LEU A 457 4.65 -10.16 5.50
N THR A 458 4.86 -9.91 4.21
CA THR A 458 5.34 -10.91 3.24
C THR A 458 6.82 -10.80 2.91
N THR A 459 7.46 -9.68 3.25
CA THR A 459 8.88 -9.40 2.97
C THR A 459 9.64 -9.10 4.25
N LEU A 460 10.97 -9.05 4.15
CA LEU A 460 11.82 -8.54 5.24
C LEU A 460 11.82 -7.01 5.37
N GLY A 461 10.88 -6.31 4.72
CA GLY A 461 10.79 -4.85 4.69
C GLY A 461 10.80 -4.20 6.08
N LEU A 462 10.14 -4.81 7.07
CA LEU A 462 10.19 -4.32 8.46
C LEU A 462 11.62 -4.37 9.01
N LEU A 463 12.36 -5.44 8.79
CA LEU A 463 13.74 -5.55 9.28
C LEU A 463 14.70 -4.60 8.56
N VAL A 464 14.46 -4.29 7.28
CA VAL A 464 15.43 -3.57 6.44
C VAL A 464 15.09 -2.10 6.18
N GLN A 465 13.84 -1.66 6.33
CA GLN A 465 13.43 -0.26 6.10
C GLN A 465 12.74 0.42 7.29
N HIS A 466 12.36 -0.31 8.36
CA HIS A 466 11.71 0.31 9.52
C HIS A 466 12.75 0.91 10.48
N HIS A 467 12.64 2.21 10.79
CA HIS A 467 13.64 2.95 11.59
C HIS A 467 13.83 2.42 13.03
N LEU A 468 12.78 1.85 13.63
CA LEU A 468 12.88 1.23 14.97
C LEU A 468 13.69 -0.09 14.97
N ILE A 469 13.92 -0.71 13.80
CA ILE A 469 14.65 -1.98 13.68
C ILE A 469 16.00 -1.78 12.99
N ASN A 470 16.03 -1.04 11.87
CA ASN A 470 17.24 -0.76 11.11
C ASN A 470 17.76 0.66 11.40
N ARG A 471 18.90 0.75 12.10
CA ARG A 471 19.54 2.03 12.41
C ARG A 471 20.09 2.75 11.16
N SER A 472 20.41 2.02 10.10
CA SER A 472 20.87 2.60 8.82
C SER A 472 19.81 3.48 8.16
N VAL A 473 18.54 3.35 8.57
CA VAL A 473 17.46 4.23 8.10
C VAL A 473 17.66 5.66 8.54
N LEU A 474 18.33 5.88 9.68
CA LEU A 474 18.57 7.20 10.27
C LEU A 474 19.99 7.73 10.01
N ASP A 475 20.81 6.97 9.28
CA ASP A 475 22.16 7.37 8.89
C ASP A 475 22.10 8.35 7.71
N ASP A 476 22.36 9.63 7.98
CA ASP A 476 22.23 10.68 6.98
C ASP A 476 23.27 10.60 5.85
N SER A 477 24.32 9.78 6.00
CA SER A 477 25.29 9.48 4.95
C SER A 477 24.65 8.69 3.79
N ARG A 478 23.53 8.00 4.08
CA ARG A 478 22.71 7.24 3.12
C ARG A 478 21.72 8.11 2.34
N TYR A 479 21.65 9.41 2.64
CA TYR A 479 20.69 10.32 2.00
C TYR A 479 21.35 11.05 0.83
N HIS A 480 20.87 10.76 -0.37
CA HIS A 480 21.32 11.37 -1.62
C HIS A 480 20.22 12.28 -2.17
N ILE A 481 20.43 13.59 -2.05
CA ILE A 481 19.56 14.58 -2.69
C ILE A 481 20.13 14.82 -4.09
N ILE A 482 19.43 14.33 -5.12
CA ILE A 482 19.93 14.20 -6.49
C ILE A 482 19.14 15.02 -7.50
#